data_AF-A0A422QDI7-F1
#
_entry.id   AF-A0A422QDI7-F1
#
_cell.length_a   1.000
_cell.length_b   1.000
_cell.length_c   1.000
_cell.angle_alpha   90.00
_cell.angle_beta   90.00
_cell.angle_gamma   90.00
#
_symmetry.space_group_name_H-M   'P 1'
#
loop_
_entity.id
_entity.type
_entity.pdbx_description
1 polymer ?
#
loop_
_entity_poly.entity_id
_entity_poly.type
_entity_poly.pdbx_seq_one_letter_code
_entity_poly.pdbx_strand_id
1 'polypeptide(L)'
;IGSFLINFIGEPHIAGLSHADAAHYVSIYWGGAMIGRFIGFAVMRVVSPGKTLAFNSLAAIALVLVATFTRGDLAMWAILAVGLCNSIMFPTIFSM
;
A
#
# COMPACT_ATOMS: atom_id res chain seq x y z
N ILE A 1 -7.40 -1.47 -8.82
CA ILE A 1 -6.39 -0.77 -7.99
C ILE A 1 -5.48 0.11 -8.84
N GLY A 2 -4.78 -0.41 -9.86
CA GLY A 2 -3.88 0.42 -10.69
C GLY A 2 -4.56 1.63 -11.35
N SER A 3 -5.75 1.47 -11.92
CA SER A 3 -6.52 2.57 -12.52
C SER A 3 -6.92 3.64 -11.50
N PHE A 4 -7.35 3.23 -10.30
CA PHE A 4 -7.67 4.17 -9.21
C PHE A 4 -6.45 4.93 -8.73
N LEU A 5 -5.30 4.24 -8.59
CA LEU A 5 -4.01 4.86 -8.26
C LEU A 5 -3.60 5.89 -9.30
N ILE A 6 -3.73 5.58 -10.58
CA ILE A 6 -3.41 6.51 -11.67
C ILE A 6 -4.30 7.76 -11.59
N ASN A 7 -5.60 7.59 -11.36
CA ASN A 7 -6.52 8.71 -11.20
C ASN A 7 -6.20 9.55 -9.96
N PHE A 8 -5.93 8.91 -8.83
CA PHE A 8 -5.59 9.56 -7.56
C PHE A 8 -4.28 10.37 -7.65
N ILE A 9 -3.25 9.81 -8.29
CA ILE A 9 -1.96 10.48 -8.50
C ILE A 9 -2.09 11.61 -9.54
N GLY A 10 -2.95 11.43 -10.56
CA GLY A 10 -3.22 12.45 -11.57
C GLY A 10 -4.04 13.65 -11.05
N GLU A 11 -4.60 13.55 -9.85
CA GLU A 11 -5.40 14.62 -9.26
C GLU A 11 -4.54 15.85 -8.91
N PRO A 12 -4.97 17.09 -9.25
CA PRO A 12 -4.12 18.29 -9.14
C PRO A 12 -3.67 18.62 -7.70
N HIS A 13 -4.44 18.22 -6.70
CA HIS A 13 -4.13 18.45 -5.29
C HIS A 13 -3.25 17.35 -4.66
N ILE A 14 -2.89 16.32 -5.43
CA ILE A 14 -2.05 15.21 -4.98
C ILE A 14 -0.70 15.27 -5.66
N ALA A 15 -0.59 14.90 -6.94
CA ALA A 15 0.67 15.04 -7.67
C ALA A 15 0.48 15.73 -9.03
N GLY A 16 -0.76 15.82 -9.54
CA GLY A 16 -1.08 16.45 -10.81
C GLY A 16 -0.32 15.86 -12.01
N LEU A 17 0.12 14.60 -11.88
CA LEU A 17 0.98 13.95 -12.87
C LEU A 17 0.18 13.49 -14.08
N SER A 18 0.86 13.40 -15.24
CA SER A 18 0.26 12.78 -16.42
C SER A 18 -0.05 11.30 -16.16
N HIS A 19 -1.03 10.74 -16.87
CA HIS A 19 -1.34 9.32 -16.74
C HIS A 19 -0.16 8.40 -17.04
N ALA A 20 0.75 8.83 -17.93
CA ALA A 20 1.96 8.08 -18.26
C ALA A 20 2.95 8.06 -17.08
N ASP A 21 3.14 9.20 -16.41
CA ASP A 21 4.03 9.29 -15.24
C ASP A 21 3.42 8.57 -14.03
N ALA A 22 2.10 8.69 -13.82
CA ALA A 22 1.40 7.98 -12.77
C ALA A 22 1.48 6.45 -12.94
N ALA A 23 1.54 5.94 -14.17
CA ALA A 23 1.71 4.51 -14.44
C ALA A 23 3.07 3.98 -13.93
N HIS A 24 4.12 4.81 -13.94
CA HIS A 24 5.41 4.44 -13.33
C HIS A 24 5.27 4.20 -11.82
N TYR A 25 4.51 5.03 -11.11
CA TYR A 25 4.25 4.82 -9.69
C TYR A 25 3.42 3.56 -9.39
N VAL A 26 2.55 3.16 -10.32
CA VAL A 26 1.85 1.86 -10.20
C VAL A 26 2.84 0.71 -10.27
N SER A 27 3.89 0.78 -11.08
CA SER A 27 4.93 -0.25 -11.08
C SER A 27 5.66 -0.32 -9.73
N ILE A 28 5.92 0.83 -9.10
CA ILE A 28 6.49 0.91 -7.75
C ILE A 28 5.53 0.30 -6.72
N TYR A 29 4.23 0.56 -6.82
CA TYR A 29 3.20 -0.05 -5.96
C TYR A 29 3.27 -1.58 -6.02
N TRP A 30 3.31 -2.16 -7.22
CA TRP A 30 3.37 -3.62 -7.38
C TRP A 30 4.73 -4.18 -6.94
N GLY A 31 5.84 -3.47 -7.21
CA GLY A 31 7.17 -3.82 -6.72
C GLY A 31 7.23 -3.86 -5.20
N GLY A 32 6.71 -2.82 -4.54
CA GLY A 32 6.56 -2.74 -3.10
C GLY A 32 5.67 -3.86 -2.56
N ALA A 33 4.56 -4.17 -3.22
CA ALA A 33 3.70 -5.29 -2.84
C ALA A 33 4.44 -6.64 -2.89
N MET A 34 5.32 -6.87 -3.88
CA MET A 34 6.15 -8.08 -3.90
C MET A 34 7.11 -8.13 -2.71
N ILE A 35 7.79 -7.02 -2.40
CA ILE A 35 8.68 -6.92 -1.23
C ILE A 35 7.90 -7.20 0.06
N GLY A 36 6.69 -6.65 0.17
CA GLY A 36 5.78 -6.89 1.29
C GLY A 36 5.52 -8.36 1.54
N ARG A 37 5.34 -9.17 0.49
CA ARG A 37 5.16 -10.63 0.65
C ARG A 37 6.38 -11.31 1.25
N PHE A 38 7.59 -10.95 0.83
CA PHE A 38 8.81 -11.52 1.40
C PHE A 38 8.98 -11.15 2.88
N ILE A 39 8.71 -9.88 3.22
CA ILE A 39 8.73 -9.41 4.61
C ILE A 39 7.65 -10.13 5.42
N GLY A 40 6.42 -10.21 4.90
CA GLY A 40 5.31 -10.91 5.54
C GLY A 40 5.64 -12.36 5.84
N PHE A 41 6.21 -13.09 4.86
CA PHE A 41 6.65 -14.46 5.07
C PHE A 41 7.73 -14.57 6.14
N ALA A 42 8.72 -13.67 6.16
CA ALA A 42 9.76 -13.65 7.18
C ALA A 42 9.19 -13.37 8.59
N VAL A 43 8.29 -12.40 8.72
CA VAL A 43 7.64 -12.03 9.99
C VAL A 43 6.74 -13.17 10.50
N MET A 44 6.01 -13.85 9.61
CA MET A 44 5.15 -14.98 10.00
C MET A 44 5.94 -16.21 10.50
N ARG A 45 7.26 -16.28 10.28
CA ARG A 45 8.11 -17.32 10.90
C ARG A 45 8.30 -17.11 12.40
N VAL A 46 8.14 -15.88 12.88
CA VAL A 46 8.45 -15.48 14.27
C VAL A 46 7.25 -14.94 15.04
N VAL A 47 6.24 -14.39 14.34
CA VAL A 47 5.03 -13.81 14.93
C VAL A 47 3.80 -14.59 14.46
N SER A 48 2.82 -14.79 15.35
CA SER A 48 1.58 -15.48 15.00
C SER A 48 0.81 -14.73 13.88
N PRO A 49 0.22 -15.45 12.91
CA PRO A 49 -0.50 -14.86 11.79
C PRO A 49 -1.54 -13.82 12.21
N GLY A 50 -2.32 -14.09 13.26
CA GLY A 50 -3.34 -13.17 13.77
C GLY A 50 -2.78 -11.85 14.30
N LYS A 51 -1.61 -11.85 14.96
CA LYS A 51 -0.97 -10.62 15.46
C LYS A 51 -0.41 -9.78 14.31
N THR A 52 0.24 -10.44 13.34
CA THR A 52 0.72 -9.80 12.12
C THR A 52 -0.43 -9.16 11.35
N LEU A 53 -1.56 -9.86 11.21
CA LEU A 53 -2.76 -9.33 10.56
C LEU A 53 -3.32 -8.11 11.29
N ALA A 54 -3.43 -8.15 12.62
CA ALA A 54 -3.95 -7.04 13.41
C ALA A 54 -3.07 -5.78 13.30
N PHE A 55 -1.74 -5.93 13.47
CA PHE A 55 -0.79 -4.83 13.34
C PHE A 55 -0.87 -4.18 11.95
N ASN A 56 -0.89 -5.02 10.92
CA ASN A 56 -0.81 -4.55 9.55
C ASN A 56 -2.15 -3.96 9.06
N SER A 57 -3.27 -4.43 9.59
CA SER A 57 -4.59 -3.81 9.39
C SER A 57 -4.66 -2.43 10.03
N LEU A 58 -4.15 -2.26 11.25
CA LEU A 58 -4.06 -0.97 11.92
C LEU A 58 -3.16 0.01 11.16
N ALA A 59 -2.00 -0.47 10.69
CA ALA A 59 -1.09 0.33 9.87
C ALA A 59 -1.75 0.77 8.55
N ALA A 60 -2.47 -0.13 7.86
CA ALA A 60 -3.21 0.20 6.65
C ALA A 60 -4.28 1.27 6.90
N ILE A 61 -5.05 1.15 7.99
CA ILE A 61 -6.05 2.15 8.37
C ILE A 61 -5.40 3.51 8.60
N ALA A 62 -4.30 3.56 9.37
CA ALA A 62 -3.58 4.80 9.63
C ALA A 62 -3.06 5.44 8.33
N LEU A 63 -2.47 4.66 7.43
CA LEU A 63 -1.98 5.14 6.13
C LEU A 63 -3.11 5.67 5.24
N VAL A 64 -4.27 5.02 5.22
CA VAL A 64 -5.44 5.50 4.48
C VAL A 64 -5.95 6.83 5.06
N LEU A 65 -5.99 6.96 6.38
CA LEU A 65 -6.36 8.22 7.03
C LEU A 65 -5.37 9.33 6.66
N VAL A 66 -4.06 9.05 6.72
CA VAL A 66 -3.02 9.99 6.27
C VAL A 66 -3.26 10.39 4.81
N ALA A 67 -3.46 9.43 3.91
CA ALA A 67 -3.72 9.73 2.50
C ALA A 67 -4.99 10.55 2.26
N THR A 68 -6.00 10.38 3.12
CA THR A 68 -7.27 11.12 3.02
C THR A 68 -7.15 12.56 3.52
N PHE A 69 -6.38 12.79 4.59
CA PHE A 69 -6.26 14.10 5.23
C PHE A 69 -5.07 14.93 4.74
N THR A 70 -4.10 14.30 4.07
CA THR A 70 -2.91 14.97 3.53
C THR A 70 -3.03 15.18 2.03
N ARG A 71 -2.14 16.01 1.49
CA ARG A 71 -2.09 16.41 0.09
C ARG A 71 -0.66 16.30 -0.41
N GLY A 72 -0.46 16.44 -1.71
CA GLY A 72 0.89 16.38 -2.27
C GLY A 72 1.44 14.95 -2.36
N ASP A 73 2.76 14.87 -2.48
CA ASP A 73 3.51 13.61 -2.55
C ASP A 73 3.29 12.71 -1.32
N LEU A 74 3.01 13.30 -0.15
CA LEU A 74 2.78 12.53 1.07
C LEU A 74 1.54 11.62 0.95
N ALA A 75 0.47 12.12 0.34
CA ALA A 75 -0.75 11.34 0.11
C ALA A 75 -0.50 10.22 -0.92
N MET A 76 0.30 10.49 -1.95
CA MET A 76 0.74 9.50 -2.93
C MET A 76 1.54 8.37 -2.25
N TRP A 77 2.61 8.71 -1.52
CA TRP A 77 3.44 7.71 -0.84
C TRP A 77 2.68 6.94 0.24
N ALA A 78 1.72 7.57 0.93
CA ALA A 78 0.86 6.89 1.89
C ALA A 78 0.02 5.79 1.21
N ILE A 79 -0.64 6.07 0.08
CA ILE A 79 -1.41 5.06 -0.67
C ILE A 79 -0.49 3.97 -1.26
N LEU A 80 0.71 4.34 -1.73
CA LEU A 80 1.68 3.35 -2.20
C LEU A 80 2.08 2.38 -1.07
N ALA A 81 2.31 2.91 0.14
CA ALA A 81 2.62 2.11 1.33
C ALA A 81 1.44 1.24 1.81
N VAL A 82 0.19 1.65 1.61
CA VAL A 82 -0.99 0.80 1.87
C VAL A 82 -0.90 -0.51 1.08
N GLY A 83 -0.37 -0.46 -0.14
CA GLY A 83 -0.14 -1.65 -0.97
C GLY A 83 0.77 -2.68 -0.31
N LEU A 84 1.81 -2.24 0.39
CA LEU A 84 2.73 -3.09 1.14
C LEU A 84 1.99 -3.85 2.24
N CYS A 85 1.19 -3.13 3.04
CA CYS A 85 0.37 -3.72 4.09
C CYS A 85 -0.62 -4.71 3.48
N ASN A 86 -1.39 -4.31 2.49
CA ASN A 86 -2.40 -5.18 1.89
C ASN A 86 -1.80 -6.48 1.30
N SER A 87 -0.57 -6.42 0.79
CA SER A 87 0.14 -7.57 0.24
C SER A 87 0.43 -8.68 1.28
N ILE A 88 0.61 -8.33 2.56
CA ILE A 88 0.82 -9.28 3.67
C ILE A 88 -0.52 -9.81 4.19
N MET A 89 -1.57 -8.97 4.18
CA MET A 89 -2.90 -9.36 4.68
C MET A 89 -3.50 -10.49 3.86
N PHE A 90 -3.42 -10.43 2.53
CA PHE A 90 -3.98 -11.44 1.64
C PHE A 90 -3.51 -12.88 1.96
N PRO A 91 -2.19 -13.21 1.91
CA PRO A 91 -1.74 -14.56 2.23
C PRO A 91 -2.06 -14.94 3.68
N THR A 92 -1.99 -14.00 4.62
CA THR A 92 -2.28 -14.27 6.04
C THR A 92 -3.73 -14.70 6.26
N ILE A 93 -4.70 -14.05 5.61
CA ILE A 93 -6.12 -14.36 5.71
C ILE A 93 -6.44 -15.71 5.05
N PHE A 94 -5.90 -15.98 3.85
CA PHE A 94 -6.19 -17.22 3.11
C PHE A 94 -5.36 -18.43 3.57
N SER A 95 -4.31 -18.22 4.37
CA SER A 95 -3.51 -19.30 4.97
C SER A 95 -4.08 -19.85 6.28
N MET A 96 -5.05 -19.17 6.87
CA MET A 96 -5.75 -19.58 8.09
C MET A 96 -7.05 -20.29 7.74
#